data_AF-A0A1W1BEX8-F1
#
_entry.id   AF-A0A1W1BEX8-F1
#
_cell.length_a   1.000
_cell.length_b   1.000
_cell.length_c   1.000
_cell.angle_alpha   90.00
_cell.angle_beta   90.00
_cell.angle_gamma   90.00
#
_symmetry.space_group_name_H-M   'P 1'
#
loop_
_entity.id
_entity.type
_entity.pdbx_description
1 polymer ?
#
loop_
_entity_poly.entity_id
_entity_poly.type
_entity_poly.pdbx_seq_one_letter_code
_entity_poly.pdbx_strand_id
1 'polypeptide(L)'
;MTLVTVINKDLNTLIPIIHEFKDKIEKHILIYDEANLEKELVSRAKKGIKKISPDIKIELLKIDEDNKNDMIKIKKKLDKERDLYLNATDSDISLVVLISGYILNRDGFVLSYDKFDNTYNKICKSGFKNYSIKNNLKLDDYFRYMGYKKIDEKRTKNIYKYSSQISYIFKSSQKFFFNHHILKKERIKKLDKAFKEALIGLGIIDKKLHYIQEKKSFGSLFEEFVFLKLEKYNFDDIKIGVEILFDEELNILNELDILAIKNNHIYVIECKLGSMFNSNEVIYKLDSILENFGEDAKGLIVNIQPDLDYFNNQNSLKKLFSSNAYSRANYNNIAIYNDYIFNDNAFDELIREFFNISLKEHKNIKNAPVFLLGGYDLEMLEIKKLLIKHNKFFIDKKLSWGAKLSSYRDILHESTHYYGIELIEDIEPPKNYTAIDHHNEKQHNKSSLEQIAKILNVELSRYQKLVALNDSGYIPAMREFGATEIEIELIRQRDREAQGVTKEDEILAEISVDERKNINGIVCVEAQTPHFSAISDRLYLMGIKNYLIYDDKKLIYYGKNIDILIKKYAKEIKKGRIYYGGNSGFFGLTEGRYSQEKIEEIKDEIIKTVQGQK
;
A
#
# COMPACT_ATOMS: atom_id res chain seq x y z
N MET A 1 12.49 20.70 36.60
CA MET A 1 12.38 19.21 36.66
C MET A 1 13.73 18.54 36.79
N THR A 2 13.84 17.49 37.63
CA THR A 2 14.99 16.57 37.65
C THR A 2 14.63 15.26 36.95
N LEU A 3 15.21 15.01 35.77
CA LEU A 3 15.05 13.75 35.07
C LEU A 3 16.13 12.76 35.52
N VAL A 4 15.72 11.55 35.86
CA VAL A 4 16.59 10.40 36.11
C VAL A 4 16.40 9.46 34.93
N THR A 5 17.48 8.98 34.34
CA THR A 5 17.45 7.98 33.27
C THR A 5 18.45 6.91 33.58
N VAL A 6 17.98 5.66 33.55
CA VAL A 6 18.86 4.50 33.59
C VAL A 6 19.27 4.23 32.15
N ILE A 7 20.55 4.39 31.87
CA ILE A 7 21.13 4.01 30.59
C ILE A 7 21.23 2.48 30.58
N ASN A 8 20.77 1.88 29.51
CA ASN A 8 20.78 0.45 29.28
C ASN A 8 21.39 0.18 27.89
N LYS A 9 21.02 -0.94 27.26
CA LYS A 9 21.57 -1.39 25.97
C LYS A 9 21.19 -0.53 24.75
N ASP A 10 20.16 0.31 24.81
CA ASP A 10 19.68 1.05 23.63
C ASP A 10 19.23 2.48 23.95
N LEU A 11 19.85 3.46 23.28
CA LEU A 11 19.47 4.87 23.42
C LEU A 11 18.20 5.22 22.63
N ASN A 12 17.86 4.46 21.59
CA ASN A 12 16.75 4.78 20.69
C ASN A 12 15.42 4.89 21.42
N THR A 13 15.21 4.07 22.46
CA THR A 13 13.96 4.09 23.23
C THR A 13 13.98 5.11 24.37
N LEU A 14 15.15 5.57 24.81
CA LEU A 14 15.30 6.57 25.86
C LEU A 14 15.16 8.00 25.35
N ILE A 15 15.70 8.28 24.16
CA ILE A 15 15.79 9.64 23.59
C ILE A 15 14.43 10.32 23.40
N PRO A 16 13.36 9.67 22.93
CA PRO A 16 12.05 10.32 22.72
C PRO A 16 11.53 11.02 23.97
N ILE A 17 11.67 10.41 25.15
CA ILE A 17 11.29 11.04 26.43
C ILE A 17 12.23 12.19 26.78
N ILE A 18 13.54 12.02 26.58
CA ILE A 18 14.51 13.09 26.85
C ILE A 18 14.20 14.31 25.98
N HIS A 19 13.84 14.10 24.72
CA HIS A 19 13.51 15.16 23.78
C HIS A 19 12.15 15.81 24.09
N GLU A 20 11.12 15.03 24.42
CA GLU A 20 9.79 15.54 24.80
C GLU A 20 9.87 16.53 25.96
N PHE A 21 10.75 16.25 26.93
CA PHE A 21 10.92 17.06 28.13
C PHE A 21 12.12 18.02 28.09
N LYS A 22 12.86 18.12 26.97
CA LYS A 22 14.16 18.84 26.90
C LYS A 22 14.15 20.26 27.48
N ASP A 23 13.05 20.99 27.29
CA ASP A 23 12.91 22.38 27.74
C ASP A 23 12.50 22.51 29.23
N LYS A 24 12.10 21.40 29.86
CA LYS A 24 11.68 21.32 31.27
C LYS A 24 12.76 20.74 32.18
N ILE A 25 13.74 20.03 31.61
CA ILE A 25 14.80 19.38 32.37
C ILE A 25 15.83 20.45 32.79
N GLU A 26 15.87 20.75 34.09
CA GLU A 26 16.91 21.60 34.67
C GLU A 26 18.16 20.79 35.03
N LYS A 27 17.91 19.55 35.48
CA LYS A 27 18.94 18.60 35.89
C LYS A 27 18.63 17.21 35.35
N HIS A 28 19.65 16.54 34.80
CA HIS A 28 19.56 15.17 34.31
C HIS A 28 20.57 14.28 35.04
N ILE A 29 20.09 13.26 35.73
CA ILE A 29 20.91 12.24 36.38
C ILE A 29 20.91 11.00 35.47
N LEU A 30 22.07 10.64 34.93
CA LEU A 30 22.26 9.45 34.12
C LEU A 30 22.88 8.36 34.99
N ILE A 31 22.15 7.27 35.18
CA ILE A 31 22.59 6.08 35.93
C ILE A 31 23.05 5.05 34.91
N TYR A 32 24.19 4.41 35.15
CA TYR A 32 24.77 3.42 34.24
C TYR A 32 25.69 2.46 34.99
N ASP A 33 25.87 1.26 34.46
CA ASP A 33 26.70 0.19 35.01
C ASP A 33 28.21 0.32 34.63
N GLU A 34 29.04 -0.50 35.27
CA GLU A 34 30.44 -0.76 34.95
C GLU A 34 30.66 -1.35 33.54
N ALA A 35 29.63 -1.88 32.87
CA ALA A 35 29.73 -2.43 31.52
C ALA A 35 30.29 -1.42 30.49
N ASN A 36 31.17 -1.89 29.60
CA ASN A 36 31.81 -1.03 28.59
C ASN A 36 30.82 -0.40 27.62
N LEU A 37 29.80 -1.16 27.18
CA LEU A 37 28.75 -0.66 26.31
C LEU A 37 28.01 0.53 26.94
N GLU A 38 27.59 0.40 28.22
CA GLU A 38 26.86 1.48 28.89
C GLU A 38 27.72 2.72 29.15
N LYS A 39 29.02 2.56 29.43
CA LYS A 39 29.97 3.68 29.51
C LYS A 39 30.03 4.46 28.20
N GLU A 40 29.96 3.77 27.08
CA GLU A 40 29.94 4.41 25.77
C GLU A 40 28.60 5.11 25.53
N LEU A 41 27.49 4.43 25.78
CA LEU A 41 26.14 5.00 25.59
C LEU A 41 25.89 6.21 26.48
N VAL A 42 26.32 6.20 27.75
CA VAL A 42 26.19 7.37 28.63
C VAL A 42 27.06 8.54 28.15
N SER A 43 28.24 8.27 27.58
CA SER A 43 29.11 9.29 26.99
C SER A 43 28.46 9.92 25.75
N ARG A 44 27.90 9.09 24.85
CA ARG A 44 27.14 9.53 23.67
C ARG A 44 25.91 10.36 24.08
N ALA A 45 25.07 9.83 24.97
CA ALA A 45 23.89 10.51 25.47
C ALA A 45 24.23 11.86 26.12
N LYS A 46 25.23 11.91 27.01
CA LYS A 46 25.68 13.16 27.66
C LYS A 46 26.09 14.21 26.63
N LYS A 47 26.91 13.83 25.63
CA LYS A 47 27.34 14.73 24.56
C LYS A 47 26.14 15.24 23.75
N GLY A 48 25.22 14.35 23.40
CA GLY A 48 24.03 14.67 22.62
C GLY A 48 23.06 15.59 23.36
N ILE A 49 22.75 15.29 24.62
CA ILE A 49 21.93 16.13 25.49
C ILE A 49 22.56 17.52 25.61
N LYS A 50 23.88 17.64 25.79
CA LYS A 50 24.57 18.93 25.86
C LYS A 50 24.54 19.72 24.54
N LYS A 51 24.53 19.05 23.39
CA LYS A 51 24.38 19.73 22.09
C LYS A 51 22.99 20.34 21.92
N ILE A 52 21.96 19.72 22.48
CA ILE A 52 20.56 20.17 22.35
C ILE A 52 20.17 21.15 23.45
N SER A 53 20.63 20.90 24.69
CA SER A 53 20.37 21.72 25.87
C SER A 53 21.71 22.09 26.54
N PRO A 54 22.43 23.12 26.05
CA PRO A 54 23.78 23.45 26.55
C PRO A 54 23.85 23.72 28.05
N ASP A 55 22.83 24.35 28.61
CA ASP A 55 22.80 24.81 30.00
C ASP A 55 22.34 23.74 31.01
N ILE A 56 21.89 22.58 30.54
CA ILE A 56 21.37 21.51 31.40
C ILE A 56 22.44 20.98 32.36
N LYS A 57 22.10 20.79 33.63
CA LYS A 57 23.03 20.17 34.59
C LYS A 57 22.98 18.65 34.45
N ILE A 58 24.03 18.04 33.91
CA ILE A 58 24.13 16.58 33.80
C ILE A 58 25.01 16.03 34.92
N GLU A 59 24.49 15.04 35.63
CA GLU A 59 25.23 14.28 36.63
C GLU A 59 25.28 12.81 36.25
N LEU A 60 26.47 12.20 36.34
CA LEU A 60 26.69 10.80 36.03
C LEU A 60 26.79 10.00 37.32
N LEU A 61 26.02 8.93 37.43
CA LEU A 61 26.03 8.03 38.58
C LEU A 61 26.33 6.60 38.12
N LYS A 62 27.61 6.23 38.26
CA LYS A 62 28.06 4.86 38.06
C LYS A 62 27.61 3.98 39.23
N ILE A 63 27.07 2.81 38.92
CA ILE A 63 26.60 1.80 39.87
C ILE A 63 27.04 0.40 39.44
N ASP A 64 26.96 -0.55 40.36
CA ASP A 64 26.81 -1.98 40.11
C ASP A 64 25.36 -2.36 40.50
N GLU A 65 24.57 -2.86 39.54
CA GLU A 65 23.13 -3.11 39.73
C GLU A 65 22.83 -4.20 40.77
N ASP A 66 23.76 -5.13 40.97
CA ASP A 66 23.68 -6.20 41.97
C ASP A 66 24.19 -5.75 43.35
N ASN A 67 24.70 -4.51 43.46
CA ASN A 67 25.31 -4.00 44.67
C ASN A 67 24.34 -3.19 45.55
N LYS A 68 24.00 -3.76 46.71
CA LYS A 68 23.16 -3.10 47.72
C LYS A 68 23.66 -1.72 48.15
N ASN A 69 24.98 -1.50 48.24
CA ASN A 69 25.52 -0.21 48.67
C ASN A 69 25.31 0.86 47.60
N ASP A 70 25.35 0.50 46.32
CA ASP A 70 25.06 1.43 45.23
C ASP A 70 23.56 1.78 45.16
N MET A 71 22.66 0.86 45.51
CA MET A 71 21.24 1.19 45.68
C MET A 71 21.02 2.23 46.79
N ILE A 72 21.74 2.10 47.91
CA ILE A 72 21.71 3.09 49.00
C ILE A 72 22.28 4.44 48.54
N LYS A 73 23.33 4.42 47.71
CA LYS A 73 23.94 5.62 47.13
C LYS A 73 22.98 6.34 46.18
N ILE A 74 22.27 5.62 45.31
CA ILE A 74 21.20 6.18 44.47
C ILE A 74 20.15 6.85 45.36
N LYS A 75 19.65 6.16 46.38
CA LYS A 75 18.66 6.71 47.32
C LYS A 75 19.12 8.03 47.94
N LYS A 76 20.32 8.03 48.55
CA LYS A 76 20.93 9.23 49.17
C LYS A 76 21.12 10.38 48.18
N LYS A 77 21.34 10.05 46.90
CA LYS A 77 21.46 11.04 45.84
C LYS A 77 20.12 11.67 45.53
N LEU A 78 19.11 10.85 45.27
CA LEU A 78 17.76 11.29 44.97
C LEU A 78 17.10 12.01 46.16
N ASP A 79 17.53 11.72 47.41
CA ASP A 79 17.04 12.40 48.61
C ASP A 79 17.23 13.92 48.57
N LYS A 80 18.24 14.39 47.84
CA LYS A 80 18.61 15.81 47.72
C LYS A 80 17.88 16.54 46.59
N GLU A 81 17.17 15.81 45.74
CA GLU A 81 16.52 16.36 44.56
C GLU A 81 15.02 16.60 44.81
N ARG A 82 14.42 17.47 43.99
CA ARG A 82 12.99 17.78 43.97
C ARG A 82 12.46 17.62 42.54
N ASP A 83 11.14 17.48 42.41
CA ASP A 83 10.45 17.35 41.11
C ASP A 83 11.06 16.21 40.26
N LEU A 84 11.07 15.00 40.85
CA LEU A 84 11.74 13.83 40.32
C LEU A 84 10.89 13.13 39.26
N TYR A 85 11.51 12.88 38.10
CA TYR A 85 10.95 12.09 37.02
C TYR A 85 11.92 10.97 36.68
N LEU A 86 11.43 9.75 36.52
CA LEU A 86 12.23 8.62 36.03
C LEU A 86 11.81 8.31 34.59
N ASN A 87 12.75 8.32 33.66
CA ASN A 87 12.58 7.59 32.41
C ASN A 87 12.93 6.12 32.67
N ALA A 88 11.91 5.28 32.70
CA ALA A 88 12.01 3.85 33.00
C ALA A 88 11.90 2.97 31.74
N THR A 89 11.92 3.56 30.55
CA THR A 89 11.77 2.84 29.27
C THR A 89 12.91 1.83 29.10
N ASP A 90 12.55 0.57 28.84
CA ASP A 90 13.44 -0.60 28.63
C ASP A 90 14.57 -0.82 29.65
N SER A 91 14.52 -0.13 30.79
CA SER A 91 15.56 -0.16 31.81
C SER A 91 15.57 -1.48 32.57
N ASP A 92 16.68 -1.82 33.24
CA ASP A 92 16.76 -3.03 34.07
C ASP A 92 15.59 -3.09 35.08
N ILE A 93 14.94 -4.24 35.16
CA ILE A 93 13.70 -4.41 35.93
C ILE A 93 13.95 -4.18 37.42
N SER A 94 15.08 -4.65 37.96
CA SER A 94 15.41 -4.50 39.37
C SER A 94 15.63 -3.02 39.73
N LEU A 95 16.41 -2.32 38.90
CA LEU A 95 16.63 -0.88 39.06
C LEU A 95 15.34 -0.08 38.92
N VAL A 96 14.52 -0.39 37.91
CA VAL A 96 13.23 0.28 37.70
C VAL A 96 12.33 0.10 38.91
N VAL A 97 12.17 -1.13 39.44
CA VAL A 97 11.31 -1.38 40.60
C VAL A 97 11.77 -0.58 41.82
N LEU A 98 13.07 -0.60 42.12
CA LEU A 98 13.63 0.09 43.29
C LEU A 98 13.54 1.61 43.17
N ILE A 99 13.99 2.17 42.03
CA ILE A 99 14.04 3.62 41.82
C ILE A 99 12.62 4.17 41.67
N SER A 100 11.73 3.47 40.97
CA SER A 100 10.31 3.84 40.85
C SER A 100 9.63 3.89 42.22
N GLY A 101 9.77 2.84 43.03
CA GLY A 101 9.18 2.80 44.37
C GLY A 101 9.66 3.96 45.25
N TYR A 102 10.93 4.33 45.13
CA TYR A 102 11.46 5.49 45.85
C TYR A 102 10.91 6.83 45.34
N ILE A 103 10.89 7.05 44.02
CA ILE A 103 10.41 8.30 43.41
C ILE A 103 8.91 8.50 43.64
N LEU A 104 8.09 7.45 43.49
CA LEU A 104 6.64 7.50 43.70
C LEU A 104 6.28 7.81 45.16
N ASN A 105 7.07 7.34 46.12
CA ASN A 105 6.88 7.65 47.54
C ASN A 105 7.20 9.11 47.91
N ARG A 106 7.79 9.87 46.99
CA ARG A 106 8.12 11.30 47.13
C ARG A 106 7.34 12.17 46.15
N ASP A 107 6.15 11.71 45.76
CA ASP A 107 5.25 12.40 44.84
C ASP A 107 5.87 12.71 43.47
N GLY A 108 6.91 11.97 43.08
CA GLY A 108 7.51 12.05 41.75
C GLY A 108 6.76 11.21 40.72
N PHE A 109 7.31 11.17 39.50
CA PHE A 109 6.69 10.50 38.36
C PHE A 109 7.62 9.47 37.72
N VAL A 110 7.03 8.39 37.22
CA VAL A 110 7.70 7.41 36.37
C VAL A 110 7.13 7.50 34.97
N LEU A 111 8.00 7.59 33.98
CA LEU A 111 7.70 7.70 32.56
C LEU A 111 8.06 6.38 31.89
N SER A 112 7.11 5.81 31.15
CA SER A 112 7.32 4.61 30.34
C SER A 112 6.83 4.91 28.93
N TYR A 113 7.75 4.93 27.97
CA TYR A 113 7.47 5.20 26.56
C TYR A 113 7.02 3.93 25.85
N ASP A 114 5.92 4.03 25.12
CA ASP A 114 5.50 3.04 24.15
C ASP A 114 5.94 3.52 22.77
N LYS A 115 6.98 2.88 22.23
CA LYS A 115 7.53 3.24 20.93
C LYS A 115 6.50 3.05 19.82
N PHE A 116 5.73 1.98 19.81
CA PHE A 116 4.84 1.65 18.70
C PHE A 116 3.66 2.62 18.56
N ASP A 117 3.16 3.13 19.67
CA ASP A 117 2.08 4.13 19.69
C ASP A 117 2.59 5.58 19.72
N ASN A 118 3.91 5.78 19.87
CA ASN A 118 4.54 7.08 20.12
C ASN A 118 3.84 7.85 21.26
N THR A 119 3.56 7.14 22.35
CA THR A 119 2.94 7.67 23.57
C THR A 119 3.77 7.32 24.79
N TYR A 120 3.49 7.95 25.92
CA TYR A 120 4.11 7.59 27.18
C TYR A 120 3.11 7.61 28.32
N ASN A 121 3.28 6.66 29.24
CA ASN A 121 2.57 6.63 30.50
C ASN A 121 3.32 7.47 31.51
N LYS A 122 2.63 8.46 32.10
CA LYS A 122 3.10 9.19 33.27
C LYS A 122 2.42 8.60 34.50
N ILE A 123 3.19 7.88 35.29
CA ILE A 123 2.78 7.13 36.47
C ILE A 123 3.11 7.95 37.71
N CYS A 124 2.19 8.00 38.66
CA CYS A 124 2.34 8.61 39.97
C CYS A 124 1.76 7.68 41.05
N LYS A 125 1.85 8.07 42.31
CA LYS A 125 1.35 7.27 43.44
C LYS A 125 -0.14 6.92 43.35
N SER A 126 -0.94 7.76 42.68
CA SER A 126 -2.40 7.58 42.57
C SER A 126 -2.86 6.83 41.32
N GLY A 127 -1.94 6.43 40.44
CA GLY A 127 -2.24 5.78 39.17
C GLY A 127 -1.43 6.34 38.01
N PHE A 128 -1.89 6.14 36.77
CA PHE A 128 -1.19 6.61 35.58
C PHE A 128 -2.13 7.30 34.60
N LYS A 129 -1.54 8.12 33.72
CA LYS A 129 -2.22 8.69 32.57
C LYS A 129 -1.32 8.60 31.35
N ASN A 130 -1.90 8.22 30.23
CA ASN A 130 -1.21 8.16 28.94
C ASN A 130 -1.21 9.54 28.25
N TYR A 131 -0.12 9.86 27.55
CA TYR A 131 0.09 11.09 26.81
C TYR A 131 0.76 10.79 25.48
N SER A 132 0.30 11.41 24.39
CA SER A 132 1.05 11.40 23.13
C SER A 132 2.28 12.29 23.21
N ILE A 133 3.38 11.87 22.57
CA ILE A 133 4.54 12.73 22.36
C ILE A 133 4.12 13.94 21.51
N LYS A 134 4.59 15.13 21.89
CA LYS A 134 4.27 16.39 21.20
C LYS A 134 5.47 16.92 20.43
N ASN A 135 6.66 16.70 20.96
CA ASN A 135 7.91 17.12 20.36
C ASN A 135 8.61 15.89 19.77
N ASN A 136 8.29 15.56 18.52
CA ASN A 136 9.00 14.51 17.80
C ASN A 136 10.39 15.00 17.35
N LEU A 137 11.32 14.05 17.27
CA LEU A 137 12.68 14.27 16.78
C LEU A 137 12.68 14.65 15.28
N LYS A 138 13.62 15.51 14.92
CA LYS A 138 14.13 15.64 13.54
C LYS A 138 15.39 14.80 13.38
N LEU A 139 15.79 14.50 12.14
CA LEU A 139 16.95 13.65 11.87
C LEU A 139 18.25 14.24 12.45
N ASP A 140 18.43 15.56 12.33
CA ASP A 140 19.61 16.22 12.90
C ASP A 140 19.64 16.18 14.44
N ASP A 141 18.48 16.16 15.11
CA ASP A 141 18.41 16.01 16.56
C ASP A 141 18.69 14.56 16.97
N TYR A 142 18.14 13.60 16.23
CA TYR A 142 18.42 12.19 16.40
C TYR A 142 19.93 11.89 16.31
N PHE A 143 20.61 12.35 15.25
CA PHE A 143 22.05 12.17 15.10
C PHE A 143 22.85 12.76 16.27
N ARG A 144 22.45 13.93 16.78
CA ARG A 144 23.11 14.56 17.93
C ARG A 144 23.00 13.69 19.17
N TYR A 145 21.82 13.14 19.47
CA TYR A 145 21.63 12.27 20.64
C TYR A 145 22.39 10.95 20.52
N MET A 146 22.34 10.31 19.35
CA MET A 146 23.03 9.05 19.09
C MET A 146 24.54 9.20 19.02
N GLY A 147 25.03 10.42 18.83
CA GLY A 147 26.46 10.71 18.64
C GLY A 147 26.93 10.45 17.21
N TYR A 148 26.03 10.19 16.27
CA TYR A 148 26.35 10.01 14.87
C TYR A 148 26.78 11.31 14.21
N LYS A 149 27.78 11.22 13.34
CA LYS A 149 28.32 12.37 12.64
C LYS A 149 27.87 12.35 11.18
N LYS A 150 26.99 13.29 10.83
CA LYS A 150 26.62 13.56 9.45
C LYS A 150 27.79 14.22 8.73
N ILE A 151 28.32 13.58 7.70
CA ILE A 151 29.47 14.02 6.90
C ILE A 151 29.00 14.92 5.75
N ASP A 152 28.01 14.45 5.00
CA ASP A 152 27.40 15.20 3.90
C ASP A 152 25.89 14.92 3.80
N GLU A 153 25.19 15.81 3.10
CA GLU A 153 23.81 15.59 2.66
C GLU A 153 23.54 16.26 1.30
N LYS A 154 22.75 15.60 0.46
CA LYS A 154 22.42 16.15 -0.85
C LYS A 154 21.49 17.35 -0.73
N ARG A 155 21.83 18.45 -1.42
CA ARG A 155 21.04 19.69 -1.42
C ARG A 155 19.73 19.54 -2.22
N THR A 156 18.60 19.75 -1.56
CA THR A 156 17.26 19.59 -2.15
C THR A 156 16.80 20.73 -3.07
N LYS A 157 17.43 21.92 -2.97
CA LYS A 157 17.05 23.11 -3.78
C LYS A 157 17.01 22.81 -5.29
N ASN A 158 18.00 22.09 -5.80
CA ASN A 158 18.06 21.73 -7.23
C ASN A 158 17.04 20.64 -7.58
N ILE A 159 16.76 19.72 -6.66
CA ILE A 159 15.75 18.67 -6.85
C ILE A 159 14.38 19.29 -7.09
N TYR A 160 13.97 20.23 -6.23
CA TYR A 160 12.69 20.94 -6.38
C TYR A 160 12.64 21.76 -7.67
N LYS A 161 13.73 22.48 -7.99
CA LYS A 161 13.85 23.28 -9.21
C LYS A 161 13.61 22.45 -10.48
N TYR A 162 14.08 21.20 -10.49
CA TYR A 162 14.01 20.32 -11.66
C TYR A 162 13.01 19.16 -11.49
N SER A 163 12.08 19.28 -10.55
CA SER A 163 11.14 18.21 -10.17
C SER A 163 10.30 17.70 -11.35
N SER A 164 9.88 18.60 -12.25
CA SER A 164 9.11 18.23 -13.45
C SER A 164 9.92 17.39 -14.44
N GLN A 165 11.21 17.69 -14.63
CA GLN A 165 12.12 16.96 -15.51
C GLN A 165 12.47 15.60 -14.92
N ILE A 166 12.79 15.55 -13.62
CA ILE A 166 13.06 14.32 -12.88
C ILE A 166 11.85 13.39 -12.95
N SER A 167 10.65 13.91 -12.64
CA SER A 167 9.41 13.16 -12.72
C SER A 167 9.14 12.66 -14.13
N TYR A 168 9.40 13.47 -15.16
CA TYR A 168 9.20 13.06 -16.55
C TYR A 168 10.10 11.88 -16.95
N ILE A 169 11.38 11.92 -16.57
CA ILE A 169 12.37 10.87 -16.91
C ILE A 169 11.91 9.51 -16.42
N PHE A 170 11.38 9.42 -15.20
CA PHE A 170 10.97 8.16 -14.58
C PHE A 170 9.46 7.88 -14.64
N LYS A 171 8.65 8.78 -15.23
CA LYS A 171 7.20 8.59 -15.41
C LYS A 171 6.85 7.31 -16.17
N SER A 172 7.73 6.88 -17.07
CA SER A 172 7.58 5.63 -17.81
C SER A 172 8.92 4.92 -17.85
N SER A 173 9.08 3.93 -16.98
CA SER A 173 10.28 3.10 -16.92
C SER A 173 10.62 2.45 -18.26
N GLN A 174 9.62 2.04 -19.06
CA GLN A 174 9.83 1.53 -20.42
C GLN A 174 10.53 2.57 -21.31
N LYS A 175 10.01 3.80 -21.35
CA LYS A 175 10.63 4.90 -22.11
C LYS A 175 12.01 5.23 -21.55
N PHE A 176 12.16 5.24 -20.23
CA PHE A 176 13.44 5.45 -19.58
C PHE A 176 14.48 4.43 -20.06
N PHE A 177 14.23 3.12 -19.92
CA PHE A 177 15.19 2.09 -20.29
C PHE A 177 15.49 2.07 -21.79
N PHE A 178 14.48 2.33 -22.63
CA PHE A 178 14.69 2.47 -24.08
C PHE A 178 15.61 3.66 -24.42
N ASN A 179 15.33 4.84 -23.86
CA ASN A 179 16.15 6.02 -24.07
C ASN A 179 17.53 5.89 -23.43
N HIS A 180 17.63 5.25 -22.28
CA HIS A 180 18.88 4.96 -21.61
C HIS A 180 19.76 4.01 -22.45
N HIS A 181 19.17 3.02 -23.12
CA HIS A 181 19.86 2.18 -24.09
C HIS A 181 20.35 2.96 -25.31
N ILE A 182 19.54 3.89 -25.82
CA ILE A 182 19.95 4.80 -26.91
C ILE A 182 21.13 5.68 -26.46
N LEU A 183 21.09 6.23 -25.25
CA LEU A 183 22.17 7.02 -24.64
C LEU A 183 23.46 6.23 -24.48
N LYS A 184 23.38 4.98 -24.00
CA LYS A 184 24.53 4.07 -23.87
C LYS A 184 25.19 3.76 -25.22
N LYS A 185 24.42 3.77 -26.31
CA LYS A 185 24.92 3.63 -27.69
C LYS A 185 25.34 4.95 -28.33
N GLU A 186 25.38 6.04 -27.55
CA GLU A 186 25.76 7.40 -28.00
C GLU A 186 24.87 7.97 -29.12
N ARG A 187 23.63 7.48 -29.23
CA ARG A 187 22.69 7.85 -30.31
C ARG A 187 21.73 8.97 -29.88
N ILE A 188 22.24 10.02 -29.23
CA ILE A 188 21.44 11.10 -28.58
C ILE A 188 20.39 11.72 -29.54
N LYS A 189 20.70 11.83 -30.84
CA LYS A 189 19.75 12.33 -31.86
C LYS A 189 18.45 11.52 -31.95
N LYS A 190 18.49 10.22 -31.61
CA LYS A 190 17.35 9.28 -31.68
C LYS A 190 16.46 9.28 -30.43
N LEU A 191 16.82 10.02 -29.39
CA LEU A 191 15.98 10.17 -28.21
C LEU A 191 14.68 10.90 -28.55
N ASP A 192 13.61 10.59 -27.81
CA ASP A 192 12.38 11.36 -27.92
C ASP A 192 12.60 12.83 -27.53
N LYS A 193 11.79 13.71 -28.12
CA LYS A 193 11.93 15.16 -27.97
C LYS A 193 11.83 15.60 -26.51
N ALA A 194 10.82 15.14 -25.79
CA ALA A 194 10.57 15.57 -24.43
C ALA A 194 11.61 15.01 -23.43
N PHE A 195 12.17 13.82 -23.66
CA PHE A 195 13.30 13.30 -22.88
C PHE A 195 14.57 14.11 -23.13
N LYS A 196 14.85 14.52 -24.38
CA LYS A 196 15.95 15.47 -24.67
C LYS A 196 15.76 16.79 -23.92
N GLU A 197 14.57 17.36 -23.97
CA GLU A 197 14.26 18.61 -23.26
C GLU A 197 14.44 18.46 -21.74
N ALA A 198 14.04 17.33 -21.16
CA ALA A 198 14.29 17.03 -19.76
C ALA A 198 15.79 16.93 -19.42
N LEU A 199 16.59 16.23 -20.24
CA LEU A 199 18.04 16.13 -20.07
C LEU A 199 18.74 17.50 -20.22
N ILE A 200 18.30 18.34 -21.16
CA ILE A 200 18.80 19.71 -21.32
C ILE A 200 18.46 20.55 -20.09
N GLY A 201 17.22 20.46 -19.61
CA GLY A 201 16.77 21.16 -18.41
C GLY A 201 17.56 20.77 -17.15
N LEU A 202 17.99 19.51 -17.06
CA LEU A 202 18.84 19.00 -15.98
C LEU A 202 20.33 19.30 -16.16
N GLY A 203 20.73 19.87 -17.30
CA GLY A 203 22.13 20.15 -17.62
C GLY A 203 22.96 18.89 -17.87
N ILE A 204 22.34 17.78 -18.27
CA ILE A 204 23.03 16.52 -18.59
C ILE A 204 23.57 16.58 -20.03
N ILE A 205 22.81 17.20 -20.93
CA ILE A 205 23.22 17.46 -22.32
C ILE A 205 23.00 18.93 -22.67
N ASP A 206 23.79 19.46 -23.60
CA ASP A 206 23.63 20.80 -24.13
C ASP A 206 22.58 20.84 -25.26
N LYS A 207 22.24 22.07 -25.73
CA LYS A 207 21.32 22.26 -26.87
C LYS A 207 21.85 21.69 -28.19
N LYS A 208 23.16 21.42 -28.29
CA LYS A 208 23.82 20.79 -29.44
C LYS A 208 23.88 19.26 -29.31
N LEU A 209 23.26 18.69 -28.26
CA LEU A 209 23.20 17.27 -27.95
C LEU A 209 24.56 16.65 -27.58
N HIS A 210 25.45 17.42 -26.96
CA HIS A 210 26.66 16.92 -26.33
C HIS A 210 26.46 16.75 -24.83
N TYR A 211 27.11 15.75 -24.23
CA TYR A 211 27.16 15.64 -22.77
C TYR A 211 27.89 16.83 -22.16
N ILE A 212 27.30 17.40 -21.11
CA ILE A 212 27.97 18.37 -20.25
C ILE A 212 28.72 17.55 -19.18
N GLN A 213 29.98 17.90 -18.87
CA GLN A 213 30.78 17.14 -17.90
C GLN A 213 30.21 17.22 -16.47
N GLU A 214 30.58 16.20 -15.67
CA GLU A 214 29.83 15.57 -14.57
C GLU A 214 28.54 14.88 -15.03
N LYS A 215 28.68 13.62 -15.46
CA LYS A 215 27.54 12.72 -15.64
C LYS A 215 26.83 12.58 -14.29
N LYS A 216 25.72 13.31 -14.07
CA LYS A 216 24.76 12.91 -13.06
C LYS A 216 24.38 11.45 -13.33
N SER A 217 24.67 10.57 -12.38
CA SER A 217 24.25 9.17 -12.44
C SER A 217 22.72 9.11 -12.51
N PHE A 218 22.18 8.30 -13.42
CA PHE A 218 20.73 8.06 -13.44
C PHE A 218 20.25 7.36 -12.16
N GLY A 219 21.12 6.65 -11.44
CA GLY A 219 20.81 6.15 -10.08
C GLY A 219 20.53 7.31 -9.13
N SER A 220 21.41 8.32 -9.12
CA SER A 220 21.21 9.48 -8.25
C SER A 220 20.01 10.36 -8.64
N LEU A 221 19.65 10.39 -9.93
CA LEU A 221 18.39 11.00 -10.37
C LEU A 221 17.17 10.16 -9.96
N PHE A 222 17.30 8.84 -9.85
CA PHE A 222 16.24 7.95 -9.40
C PHE A 222 15.99 8.11 -7.91
N GLU A 223 17.03 8.26 -7.09
CA GLU A 223 16.91 8.68 -5.68
C GLU A 223 16.16 10.01 -5.56
N GLU A 224 16.51 11.02 -6.37
CA GLU A 224 15.81 12.31 -6.41
C GLU A 224 14.32 12.15 -6.77
N PHE A 225 14.00 11.24 -7.68
CA PHE A 225 12.63 10.92 -8.06
C PHE A 225 11.85 10.27 -6.91
N VAL A 226 12.42 9.26 -6.25
CA VAL A 226 11.78 8.59 -5.09
C VAL A 226 11.61 9.58 -3.94
N PHE A 227 12.60 10.45 -3.68
CA PHE A 227 12.48 11.53 -2.70
C PHE A 227 11.31 12.46 -2.99
N LEU A 228 11.13 12.90 -4.25
CA LEU A 228 9.98 13.71 -4.65
C LEU A 228 8.65 12.96 -4.46
N LYS A 229 8.63 11.63 -4.65
CA LYS A 229 7.45 10.79 -4.37
C LYS A 229 7.17 10.64 -2.88
N LEU A 230 8.19 10.70 -2.03
CA LEU A 230 8.05 10.63 -0.58
C LEU A 230 7.70 11.98 0.05
N GLU A 231 8.07 13.09 -0.58
CA GLU A 231 7.83 14.45 -0.08
C GLU A 231 6.35 14.82 0.07
N LYS A 232 5.43 14.07 -0.52
CA LYS A 232 3.99 14.26 -0.30
C LYS A 232 3.48 13.64 1.01
N TYR A 233 4.28 12.87 1.75
CA TYR A 233 3.88 12.22 3.01
C TYR A 233 4.26 13.04 4.25
N ASN A 234 3.51 12.89 5.33
CA ASN A 234 3.61 13.70 6.54
C ASN A 234 4.73 13.27 7.51
N PHE A 235 5.90 12.90 6.98
CA PHE A 235 7.13 12.73 7.75
C PHE A 235 7.43 13.99 8.58
N ASP A 236 8.05 13.79 9.75
CA ASP A 236 8.48 14.90 10.61
C ASP A 236 9.77 15.55 10.07
N ASP A 237 10.64 14.74 9.43
CA ASP A 237 11.80 15.18 8.66
C ASP A 237 12.18 14.13 7.59
N ILE A 238 12.79 14.56 6.48
CA ILE A 238 13.27 13.69 5.41
C ILE A 238 14.50 14.32 4.72
N LYS A 239 15.52 13.49 4.48
CA LYS A 239 16.80 13.87 3.86
C LYS A 239 17.16 12.84 2.77
N ILE A 240 17.98 13.27 1.81
CA ILE A 240 18.43 12.46 0.66
C ILE A 240 19.95 12.52 0.58
N GLY A 241 20.58 11.40 0.18
CA GLY A 241 22.01 11.23 -0.01
C GLY A 241 22.77 11.62 1.24
N VAL A 242 22.44 11.00 2.38
CA VAL A 242 23.01 11.34 3.69
C VAL A 242 24.19 10.42 3.95
N GLU A 243 25.36 11.00 4.20
CA GLU A 243 26.53 10.25 4.65
C GLU A 243 26.66 10.33 6.18
N ILE A 244 26.66 9.17 6.83
CA ILE A 244 26.72 9.06 8.30
C ILE A 244 27.91 8.21 8.70
N LEU A 245 28.74 8.78 9.58
CA LEU A 245 29.77 8.06 10.32
C LEU A 245 29.15 7.60 11.65
N PHE A 246 28.89 6.29 11.75
CA PHE A 246 28.28 5.66 12.92
C PHE A 246 29.28 5.45 14.05
N ASP A 247 30.53 5.16 13.69
CA ASP A 247 31.64 4.90 14.63
C ASP A 247 32.92 5.58 14.11
N GLU A 248 33.46 6.51 14.91
CA GLU A 248 34.68 7.25 14.55
C GLU A 248 35.95 6.40 14.69
N GLU A 249 35.97 5.43 15.61
CA GLU A 249 37.15 4.59 15.88
C GLU A 249 37.29 3.50 14.80
N LEU A 250 36.18 2.89 14.40
CA LEU A 250 36.12 1.86 13.37
C LEU A 250 35.95 2.43 11.95
N ASN A 251 35.75 3.75 11.83
CA ASN A 251 35.52 4.45 10.57
C ASN A 251 34.36 3.85 9.74
N ILE A 252 33.25 3.52 10.41
CA ILE A 252 32.07 2.93 9.77
C ILE A 252 31.24 4.05 9.12
N LEU A 253 31.56 4.35 7.87
CA LEU A 253 30.85 5.33 7.03
C LEU A 253 29.83 4.61 6.13
N ASN A 254 28.59 5.09 6.14
CA ASN A 254 27.56 4.65 5.19
C ASN A 254 26.91 5.84 4.50
N GLU A 255 26.65 5.67 3.21
CA GLU A 255 25.78 6.54 2.42
C GLU A 255 24.37 5.93 2.40
N LEU A 256 23.38 6.75 2.76
CA LEU A 256 21.97 6.40 2.79
C LEU A 256 21.24 7.21 1.73
N ASP A 257 20.61 6.52 0.78
CA ASP A 257 19.93 7.13 -0.36
C ASP A 257 18.84 8.11 0.11
N ILE A 258 17.90 7.66 0.94
CA ILE A 258 16.91 8.55 1.57
C ILE A 258 16.69 8.08 3.02
N LEU A 259 16.64 9.04 3.93
CA LEU A 259 16.36 8.82 5.34
C LEU A 259 15.19 9.70 5.76
N ALA A 260 14.22 9.13 6.45
CA ALA A 260 13.07 9.87 6.97
C ALA A 260 12.81 9.52 8.43
N ILE A 261 12.12 10.41 9.14
CA ILE A 261 11.65 10.16 10.51
C ILE A 261 10.19 10.53 10.64
N LYS A 262 9.42 9.71 11.35
CA LYS A 262 8.05 10.00 11.77
C LYS A 262 7.79 9.44 13.14
N ASN A 263 7.22 10.24 14.04
CA ASN A 263 6.84 9.77 15.37
C ASN A 263 8.01 9.11 16.10
N ASN A 264 9.21 9.67 15.93
CA ASN A 264 10.49 9.15 16.45
C ASN A 264 10.98 7.83 15.83
N HIS A 265 10.30 7.28 14.82
CA HIS A 265 10.74 6.09 14.07
C HIS A 265 11.53 6.48 12.83
N ILE A 266 12.65 5.79 12.60
CA ILE A 266 13.51 5.98 11.43
C ILE A 266 13.07 5.07 10.27
N TYR A 267 13.07 5.64 9.07
CA TYR A 267 12.82 4.93 7.83
C TYR A 267 14.00 5.12 6.88
N VAL A 268 14.60 4.01 6.44
CA VAL A 268 15.72 4.00 5.49
C VAL A 268 15.20 3.51 4.15
N ILE A 269 15.36 4.29 3.09
CA ILE A 269 14.90 3.91 1.75
C ILE A 269 16.12 3.78 0.85
N GLU A 270 16.37 2.57 0.36
CA GLU A 270 17.45 2.22 -0.57
C GLU A 270 16.89 2.14 -1.99
N CYS A 271 17.50 2.90 -2.91
CA CYS A 271 17.11 2.97 -4.31
C CYS A 271 18.04 2.11 -5.19
N LYS A 272 17.44 1.33 -6.08
CA LYS A 272 18.15 0.58 -7.11
C LYS A 272 17.52 0.83 -8.48
N LEU A 273 18.36 0.79 -9.51
CA LEU A 273 17.94 1.04 -10.88
C LEU A 273 18.50 -0.05 -11.80
N GLY A 274 17.61 -0.90 -12.31
CA GLY A 274 17.94 -2.02 -13.18
C GLY A 274 17.96 -3.36 -12.45
N SER A 275 18.67 -4.33 -13.03
CA SER A 275 18.71 -5.72 -12.56
C SER A 275 20.12 -6.23 -12.25
N MET A 276 21.14 -5.37 -12.34
CA MET A 276 22.54 -5.73 -12.15
C MET A 276 22.98 -5.60 -10.68
N PHE A 277 22.28 -6.28 -9.77
CA PHE A 277 22.69 -6.38 -8.37
C PHE A 277 22.19 -7.68 -7.73
N ASN A 278 22.79 -8.06 -6.60
CA ASN A 278 22.35 -9.19 -5.80
C ASN A 278 21.29 -8.71 -4.79
N SER A 279 20.05 -9.18 -4.96
CA SER A 279 18.93 -8.78 -4.08
C SER A 279 19.16 -9.13 -2.61
N ASN A 280 19.78 -10.27 -2.30
CA ASN A 280 20.05 -10.66 -0.92
C ASN A 280 21.11 -9.78 -0.27
N GLU A 281 22.16 -9.39 -1.01
CA GLU A 281 23.19 -8.49 -0.47
C GLU A 281 22.61 -7.13 -0.11
N VAL A 282 21.70 -6.59 -0.94
CA VAL A 282 21.02 -5.34 -0.64
C VAL A 282 20.14 -5.47 0.61
N ILE A 283 19.39 -6.57 0.75
CA ILE A 283 18.57 -6.83 1.94
C ILE A 283 19.44 -6.92 3.19
N TYR A 284 20.53 -7.70 3.17
CA TYR A 284 21.41 -7.86 4.31
C TYR A 284 22.15 -6.57 4.69
N LYS A 285 22.59 -5.79 3.70
CA LYS A 285 23.20 -4.48 3.95
C LYS A 285 22.19 -3.55 4.63
N LEU A 286 20.96 -3.48 4.11
CA LEU A 286 19.93 -2.61 4.67
C LEU A 286 19.53 -3.05 6.08
N ASP A 287 19.37 -4.35 6.31
CA ASP A 287 19.11 -4.94 7.63
C ASP A 287 20.17 -4.52 8.67
N SER A 288 21.45 -4.71 8.34
CA SER A 288 22.57 -4.27 9.21
C SER A 288 22.61 -2.75 9.41
N ILE A 289 22.18 -1.95 8.44
CA ILE A 289 22.04 -0.50 8.61
C ILE A 289 20.92 -0.18 9.61
N LEU A 290 19.77 -0.85 9.51
CA LEU A 290 18.61 -0.64 10.39
C LEU A 290 18.93 -0.93 11.86
N GLU A 291 19.82 -1.88 12.16
CA GLU A 291 20.28 -2.16 13.53
C GLU A 291 20.85 -0.92 14.24
N ASN A 292 21.42 0.04 13.50
CA ASN A 292 21.90 1.30 14.07
C ASN A 292 20.77 2.28 14.46
N PHE A 293 19.54 2.02 14.02
CA PHE A 293 18.41 2.91 14.20
C PHE A 293 17.34 2.41 15.17
N GLY A 294 17.59 1.25 15.80
CA GLY A 294 16.64 0.61 16.72
C GLY A 294 15.75 -0.40 16.03
N GLU A 295 15.15 -1.29 16.82
CA GLU A 295 14.37 -2.45 16.34
C GLU A 295 13.09 -2.07 15.57
N ASP A 296 12.56 -0.87 15.83
CA ASP A 296 11.37 -0.30 15.22
C ASP A 296 11.66 0.48 13.92
N ALA A 297 12.93 0.57 13.53
CA ALA A 297 13.32 1.13 12.24
C ALA A 297 12.82 0.24 11.09
N LYS A 298 12.43 0.87 9.98
CA LYS A 298 11.92 0.17 8.80
C LYS A 298 12.71 0.51 7.55
N GLY A 299 12.94 -0.50 6.71
CA GLY A 299 13.61 -0.36 5.43
C GLY A 299 12.64 -0.41 4.25
N LEU A 300 12.93 0.32 3.19
CA LEU A 300 12.24 0.16 1.90
C LEU A 300 13.28 0.06 0.78
N ILE A 301 13.24 -1.03 0.03
CA ILE A 301 14.01 -1.13 -1.21
C ILE A 301 13.08 -0.72 -2.36
N VAL A 302 13.46 0.33 -3.09
CA VAL A 302 12.75 0.78 -4.30
C VAL A 302 13.59 0.45 -5.52
N ASN A 303 13.08 -0.43 -6.37
CA ASN A 303 13.71 -0.79 -7.62
C ASN A 303 12.74 -0.64 -8.80
N ILE A 304 13.24 -0.05 -9.89
CA ILE A 304 12.66 -0.27 -11.21
C ILE A 304 13.66 -1.00 -12.08
N GLN A 305 13.23 -2.03 -12.79
CA GLN A 305 14.09 -2.85 -13.64
C GLN A 305 13.46 -3.05 -15.01
N PRO A 306 14.22 -3.29 -16.09
CA PRO A 306 13.63 -3.62 -17.38
C PRO A 306 13.05 -5.04 -17.37
N ASP A 307 11.99 -5.27 -18.16
CA ASP A 307 11.54 -6.60 -18.53
C ASP A 307 12.57 -7.19 -19.50
N LEU A 308 13.20 -8.32 -19.13
CA LEU A 308 14.36 -8.85 -19.86
C LEU A 308 13.98 -9.37 -21.26
N ASP A 309 12.68 -9.59 -21.52
CA ASP A 309 12.15 -9.96 -22.84
C ASP A 309 12.31 -8.86 -23.90
N TYR A 310 12.57 -7.61 -23.50
CA TYR A 310 12.58 -6.48 -24.46
C TYR A 310 13.84 -6.40 -25.33
N PHE A 311 14.95 -7.06 -24.96
CA PHE A 311 16.22 -6.92 -25.68
C PHE A 311 16.91 -8.23 -26.07
N ASN A 312 16.62 -9.36 -25.42
CA ASN A 312 17.21 -10.66 -25.76
C ASN A 312 16.13 -11.74 -25.71
N ASN A 313 15.88 -12.41 -26.85
CA ASN A 313 15.06 -13.62 -26.97
C ASN A 313 15.71 -14.82 -26.24
N GLN A 314 15.92 -14.75 -24.93
CA GLN A 314 16.35 -15.88 -24.12
C GLN A 314 15.31 -16.22 -23.07
N ASN A 315 14.62 -17.33 -23.32
CA ASN A 315 13.72 -18.02 -22.40
C ASN A 315 14.49 -18.51 -21.17
N SER A 316 14.49 -17.74 -20.08
CA SER A 316 14.43 -18.19 -18.68
C SER A 316 14.67 -17.01 -17.73
N LEU A 317 13.61 -16.27 -17.42
CA LEU A 317 13.64 -15.12 -16.52
C LEU A 317 13.91 -15.56 -15.06
N LYS A 318 15.12 -15.28 -14.56
CA LYS A 318 15.38 -15.30 -13.12
C LYS A 318 14.80 -14.03 -12.51
N LYS A 319 13.70 -14.14 -11.74
CA LYS A 319 13.15 -13.03 -10.95
C LYS A 319 14.25 -12.46 -10.04
N LEU A 320 14.47 -11.14 -10.10
CA LEU A 320 15.51 -10.46 -9.30
C LEU A 320 15.28 -10.67 -7.79
N PHE A 321 14.04 -10.47 -7.35
CA PHE A 321 13.58 -10.82 -6.01
C PHE A 321 12.77 -12.12 -6.09
N SER A 322 13.30 -13.19 -5.49
CA SER A 322 12.57 -14.45 -5.31
C SER A 322 11.57 -14.34 -4.17
N SER A 323 10.65 -15.29 -4.05
CA SER A 323 9.76 -15.40 -2.88
C SER A 323 10.55 -15.41 -1.56
N ASN A 324 11.67 -16.13 -1.53
CA ASN A 324 12.55 -16.17 -0.35
C ASN A 324 13.17 -14.79 -0.03
N ALA A 325 13.49 -13.99 -1.04
CA ALA A 325 13.99 -12.63 -0.83
C ALA A 325 12.90 -11.72 -0.23
N TYR A 326 11.66 -11.82 -0.71
CA TYR A 326 10.51 -11.11 -0.11
C TYR A 326 10.26 -11.54 1.33
N SER A 327 10.23 -12.85 1.61
CA SER A 327 10.03 -13.36 2.97
C SER A 327 11.14 -12.89 3.92
N ARG A 328 12.39 -12.87 3.45
CA ARG A 328 13.53 -12.38 4.24
C ARG A 328 13.43 -10.88 4.52
N ALA A 329 13.14 -10.08 3.51
CA ALA A 329 12.96 -8.65 3.68
C ALA A 329 11.85 -8.36 4.69
N ASN A 330 10.69 -9.01 4.55
CA ASN A 330 9.57 -8.84 5.48
C ASN A 330 9.92 -9.27 6.92
N TYR A 331 10.69 -10.34 7.10
CA TYR A 331 11.16 -10.78 8.42
C TYR A 331 12.07 -9.73 9.10
N ASN A 332 12.79 -8.95 8.30
CA ASN A 332 13.74 -7.93 8.74
C ASN A 332 13.16 -6.50 8.71
N ASN A 333 11.83 -6.33 8.78
CA ASN A 333 11.18 -5.00 8.67
C ASN A 333 11.59 -4.21 7.41
N ILE A 334 11.78 -4.90 6.29
CA ILE A 334 12.10 -4.31 5.00
C ILE A 334 10.98 -4.61 3.99
N ALA A 335 10.37 -3.57 3.43
CA ALA A 335 9.50 -3.69 2.28
C ALA A 335 10.31 -3.63 0.96
N ILE A 336 9.79 -4.27 -0.09
CA ILE A 336 10.37 -4.20 -1.42
C ILE A 336 9.30 -3.70 -2.40
N TYR A 337 9.57 -2.54 -3.01
CA TYR A 337 8.92 -2.10 -4.22
C TYR A 337 9.80 -2.48 -5.42
N ASN A 338 9.37 -3.44 -6.23
CA ASN A 338 10.09 -3.83 -7.44
C ASN A 338 9.13 -3.97 -8.62
N ASP A 339 9.22 -3.07 -9.59
CA ASP A 339 8.32 -3.05 -10.74
C ASP A 339 9.07 -2.79 -12.05
N TYR A 340 8.49 -3.23 -13.17
CA TYR A 340 8.92 -2.74 -14.48
C TYR A 340 8.50 -1.29 -14.65
N ILE A 341 7.24 -0.94 -14.38
CA ILE A 341 6.69 0.41 -14.52
C ILE A 341 6.45 0.98 -13.13
N PHE A 342 6.96 2.18 -12.83
CA PHE A 342 6.66 2.81 -11.55
C PHE A 342 5.16 3.13 -11.45
N ASN A 343 4.44 2.37 -10.62
CA ASN A 343 3.03 2.47 -10.33
C ASN A 343 2.84 3.32 -9.08
N ASP A 344 2.45 4.58 -9.29
CA ASP A 344 2.24 5.55 -8.22
C ASP A 344 1.26 5.05 -7.15
N ASN A 345 0.20 4.32 -7.53
CA ASN A 345 -0.79 3.86 -6.54
C ASN A 345 -0.25 2.71 -5.69
N ALA A 346 0.43 1.75 -6.31
CA ALA A 346 1.03 0.63 -5.57
C ALA A 346 2.14 1.12 -4.65
N PHE A 347 2.94 2.09 -5.10
CA PHE A 347 3.91 2.77 -4.25
C PHE A 347 3.21 3.50 -3.10
N ASP A 348 2.10 4.19 -3.36
CA ASP A 348 1.38 4.94 -2.34
C ASP A 348 0.72 4.06 -1.28
N GLU A 349 0.09 2.97 -1.71
CA GLU A 349 -0.47 1.94 -0.83
C GLU A 349 0.63 1.37 0.06
N LEU A 350 1.76 0.98 -0.53
CA LEU A 350 2.91 0.45 0.19
C LEU A 350 3.42 1.44 1.26
N ILE A 351 3.64 2.70 0.90
CA ILE A 351 4.12 3.71 1.86
C ILE A 351 3.12 3.91 3.00
N ARG A 352 1.82 4.03 2.67
CA ARG A 352 0.79 4.28 3.69
C ARG A 352 0.65 3.11 4.65
N GLU A 353 0.64 1.89 4.15
CA GLU A 353 0.44 0.69 4.97
C GLU A 353 1.70 0.30 5.73
N PHE A 354 2.84 0.22 5.04
CA PHE A 354 4.06 -0.29 5.64
C PHE A 354 4.68 0.68 6.63
N PHE A 355 4.70 1.98 6.30
CA PHE A 355 5.24 3.00 7.19
C PHE A 355 4.19 3.60 8.13
N ASN A 356 2.90 3.31 7.94
CA ASN A 356 1.77 3.87 8.70
C ASN A 356 1.73 5.42 8.68
N ILE A 357 1.82 6.01 7.48
CA ILE A 357 1.88 7.46 7.28
C ILE A 357 0.81 7.95 6.31
N SER A 358 0.48 9.24 6.42
CA SER A 358 -0.55 9.89 5.62
C SER A 358 0.06 10.97 4.70
N LEU A 359 -0.68 11.44 3.69
CA LEU A 359 -0.22 12.56 2.87
C LEU A 359 -0.18 13.88 3.68
N LYS A 360 0.75 14.79 3.37
CA LYS A 360 0.84 16.15 3.95
C LYS A 360 -0.46 16.92 3.75
N GLU A 361 -1.08 16.77 2.59
CA GLU A 361 -2.38 17.37 2.24
C GLU A 361 -3.56 16.74 3.02
N HIS A 362 -3.34 15.63 3.72
CA HIS A 362 -4.32 14.99 4.60
C HIS A 362 -4.29 15.50 6.05
N LYS A 363 -3.61 16.62 6.34
CA LYS A 363 -3.91 17.39 7.57
C LYS A 363 -5.36 17.89 7.64
N ASN A 364 -6.14 17.76 6.56
CA ASN A 364 -7.56 18.10 6.48
C ASN A 364 -8.50 16.97 6.00
N ILE A 365 -8.12 15.69 6.06
CA ILE A 365 -9.13 14.60 5.92
C ILE A 365 -9.66 14.24 7.31
N LYS A 366 -10.43 15.15 7.89
CA LYS A 366 -11.47 14.72 8.82
C LYS A 366 -12.86 14.68 8.17
N ASN A 367 -13.01 15.12 6.92
CA ASN A 367 -14.32 15.31 6.29
C ASN A 367 -14.39 15.00 4.76
N ALA A 368 -13.38 14.37 4.14
CA ALA A 368 -13.46 14.04 2.71
C ALA A 368 -14.20 12.70 2.50
N PRO A 369 -15.08 12.58 1.49
CA PRO A 369 -15.77 11.33 1.23
C PRO A 369 -14.83 10.20 0.81
N VAL A 370 -15.13 8.98 1.27
CA VAL A 370 -14.40 7.74 0.97
C VAL A 370 -15.24 6.87 0.05
N PHE A 371 -14.66 6.39 -1.05
CA PHE A 371 -15.34 5.46 -1.96
C PHE A 371 -14.95 4.02 -1.63
N LEU A 372 -15.93 3.13 -1.42
CA LEU A 372 -15.73 1.71 -1.12
C LEU A 372 -16.09 0.92 -2.38
N LEU A 373 -15.12 0.23 -2.97
CA LEU A 373 -15.30 -0.47 -4.25
C LEU A 373 -15.93 -1.86 -4.04
N GLY A 374 -16.82 -2.25 -4.94
CA GLY A 374 -17.60 -3.49 -4.88
C GLY A 374 -16.98 -4.63 -5.68
N GLY A 375 -17.84 -5.33 -6.44
CA GLY A 375 -17.46 -6.49 -7.25
C GLY A 375 -16.38 -6.16 -8.28
N TYR A 376 -15.43 -7.08 -8.46
CA TYR A 376 -14.29 -6.88 -9.34
C TYR A 376 -14.60 -7.27 -10.80
N ASP A 377 -14.96 -6.29 -11.62
CA ASP A 377 -15.20 -6.41 -13.07
C ASP A 377 -14.64 -5.19 -13.83
N LEU A 378 -14.92 -5.08 -15.13
CA LEU A 378 -14.41 -3.97 -15.93
C LEU A 378 -15.02 -2.62 -15.53
N GLU A 379 -16.29 -2.58 -15.09
CA GLU A 379 -16.89 -1.33 -14.65
C GLU A 379 -16.17 -0.82 -13.40
N MET A 380 -15.94 -1.68 -12.42
CA MET A 380 -15.24 -1.34 -11.18
C MET A 380 -13.79 -0.90 -11.44
N LEU A 381 -13.10 -1.54 -12.39
CA LEU A 381 -11.76 -1.11 -12.82
C LEU A 381 -11.76 0.30 -13.43
N GLU A 382 -12.77 0.64 -14.23
CA GLU A 382 -12.90 1.98 -14.80
C GLU A 382 -13.33 3.02 -13.76
N ILE A 383 -14.19 2.66 -12.81
CA ILE A 383 -14.53 3.50 -11.65
C ILE A 383 -13.25 3.81 -10.85
N LYS A 384 -12.45 2.79 -10.53
CA LYS A 384 -11.16 2.95 -9.85
C LYS A 384 -10.24 3.89 -10.62
N LYS A 385 -10.09 3.72 -11.94
CA LYS A 385 -9.30 4.63 -12.79
C LYS A 385 -9.83 6.06 -12.74
N LEU A 386 -11.15 6.25 -12.72
CA LEU A 386 -11.79 7.56 -12.67
C LEU A 386 -11.56 8.26 -11.33
N LEU A 387 -11.64 7.51 -10.22
CA LEU A 387 -11.35 8.01 -8.87
C LEU A 387 -9.86 8.40 -8.73
N ILE A 388 -8.94 7.56 -9.22
CA ILE A 388 -7.50 7.86 -9.29
C ILE A 388 -7.27 9.14 -10.07
N LYS A 389 -7.84 9.25 -11.28
CA LYS A 389 -7.66 10.42 -12.16
C LYS A 389 -8.10 11.74 -11.52
N HIS A 390 -9.10 11.70 -10.63
CA HIS A 390 -9.66 12.89 -9.98
C HIS A 390 -9.27 13.02 -8.50
N ASN A 391 -8.18 12.35 -8.08
CA ASN A 391 -7.63 12.41 -6.72
C ASN A 391 -8.68 12.16 -5.63
N LYS A 392 -9.56 11.17 -5.84
CA LYS A 392 -10.55 10.77 -4.84
C LYS A 392 -10.03 9.60 -4.02
N PHE A 393 -10.29 9.65 -2.71
CA PHE A 393 -9.86 8.61 -1.80
C PHE A 393 -10.81 7.42 -1.86
N PHE A 394 -10.28 6.22 -2.05
CA PHE A 394 -11.06 5.00 -2.13
C PHE A 394 -10.35 3.84 -1.45
N ILE A 395 -11.11 2.79 -1.13
CA ILE A 395 -10.60 1.55 -0.56
C ILE A 395 -11.12 0.37 -1.39
N ASP A 396 -10.18 -0.39 -1.95
CA ASP A 396 -10.43 -1.53 -2.81
C ASP A 396 -10.01 -2.82 -2.10
N LYS A 397 -10.95 -3.61 -1.59
CA LYS A 397 -10.66 -4.93 -1.02
C LYS A 397 -10.67 -6.04 -2.09
N LYS A 398 -10.78 -5.69 -3.38
CA LYS A 398 -10.87 -6.61 -4.54
C LYS A 398 -11.93 -7.69 -4.33
N LEU A 399 -13.10 -7.28 -3.89
CA LEU A 399 -14.18 -8.19 -3.55
C LEU A 399 -14.74 -8.84 -4.82
N SER A 400 -15.12 -10.10 -4.73
CA SER A 400 -15.83 -10.78 -5.82
C SER A 400 -17.27 -10.30 -5.93
N TRP A 401 -17.96 -10.70 -7.01
CA TRP A 401 -19.37 -10.38 -7.22
C TRP A 401 -20.23 -10.83 -6.01
N GLY A 402 -21.20 -9.99 -5.63
CA GLY A 402 -21.90 -10.12 -4.35
C GLY A 402 -21.13 -9.55 -3.15
N ALA A 403 -20.27 -8.56 -3.39
CA ALA A 403 -19.50 -7.82 -2.39
C ALA A 403 -20.41 -7.26 -1.28
N LYS A 404 -19.93 -7.31 -0.03
CA LYS A 404 -20.72 -6.95 1.17
C LYS A 404 -20.16 -5.73 1.87
N LEU A 405 -21.04 -4.88 2.40
CA LEU A 405 -20.63 -3.73 3.21
C LEU A 405 -19.88 -4.17 4.48
N SER A 406 -20.26 -5.31 5.07
CA SER A 406 -19.58 -5.86 6.25
C SER A 406 -18.10 -6.18 6.02
N SER A 407 -17.67 -6.40 4.77
CA SER A 407 -16.25 -6.56 4.43
C SER A 407 -15.41 -5.33 4.77
N TYR A 408 -16.04 -4.16 4.97
CA TYR A 408 -15.40 -2.90 5.34
C TYR A 408 -15.63 -2.50 6.80
N ARG A 409 -16.21 -3.36 7.65
CA ARG A 409 -16.60 -2.99 9.02
C ARG A 409 -15.47 -2.37 9.85
N ASP A 410 -14.25 -2.84 9.67
CA ASP A 410 -13.03 -2.42 10.35
C ASP A 410 -12.66 -0.94 10.14
N ILE A 411 -13.19 -0.30 9.08
CA ILE A 411 -12.83 1.07 8.70
C ILE A 411 -14.01 2.06 8.74
N LEU A 412 -15.22 1.59 9.09
CA LEU A 412 -16.43 2.43 9.10
C LEU A 412 -16.48 3.28 10.37
N HIS A 413 -16.64 4.60 10.19
CA HIS A 413 -16.76 5.57 11.29
C HIS A 413 -17.84 6.61 11.00
N GLU A 414 -18.58 7.04 12.03
CA GLU A 414 -19.74 7.94 11.90
C GLU A 414 -19.41 9.33 11.32
N SER A 415 -18.19 9.82 11.51
CA SER A 415 -17.75 11.15 11.07
C SER A 415 -17.41 11.24 9.58
N THR A 416 -17.38 10.11 8.86
CA THR A 416 -16.90 10.02 7.48
C THR A 416 -18.05 9.75 6.54
N HIS A 417 -18.10 10.46 5.40
CA HIS A 417 -19.04 10.13 4.34
C HIS A 417 -18.51 9.00 3.46
N TYR A 418 -19.27 7.94 3.27
CA TYR A 418 -18.89 6.80 2.42
C TYR A 418 -19.79 6.70 1.19
N TYR A 419 -19.18 6.48 0.03
CA TYR A 419 -19.88 6.03 -1.17
C TYR A 419 -19.63 4.52 -1.30
N GLY A 420 -20.63 3.69 -1.03
CA GLY A 420 -20.52 2.25 -1.24
C GLY A 420 -20.96 1.88 -2.63
N ILE A 421 -20.04 1.37 -3.44
CA ILE A 421 -20.25 1.06 -4.85
C ILE A 421 -20.51 -0.43 -4.96
N GLU A 422 -21.73 -0.82 -5.33
CA GLU A 422 -22.18 -2.20 -5.54
C GLU A 422 -21.95 -3.13 -4.35
N LEU A 423 -22.15 -2.58 -3.15
CA LEU A 423 -22.08 -3.33 -1.90
C LEU A 423 -23.48 -3.73 -1.45
N ILE A 424 -23.63 -5.01 -1.13
CA ILE A 424 -24.79 -5.53 -0.41
C ILE A 424 -24.74 -4.97 1.02
N GLU A 425 -25.74 -4.20 1.39
CA GLU A 425 -25.92 -3.62 2.73
C GLU A 425 -26.37 -4.71 3.72
N ASP A 426 -25.46 -5.62 4.07
CA ASP A 426 -25.69 -6.75 4.98
C ASP A 426 -25.50 -6.40 6.47
N ILE A 427 -25.12 -5.15 6.75
CA ILE A 427 -25.05 -4.51 8.06
C ILE A 427 -25.72 -3.14 7.96
N GLU A 428 -26.10 -2.54 9.10
CA GLU A 428 -26.59 -1.17 9.12
C GLU A 428 -25.49 -0.22 8.58
N PRO A 429 -25.75 0.54 7.51
CA PRO A 429 -24.78 1.49 6.98
C PRO A 429 -24.53 2.65 7.97
N PRO A 430 -23.34 3.27 7.97
CA PRO A 430 -23.07 4.43 8.81
C PRO A 430 -23.97 5.61 8.41
N LYS A 431 -24.20 6.56 9.32
CA LYS A 431 -25.15 7.68 9.07
C LYS A 431 -24.85 8.48 7.81
N ASN A 432 -23.58 8.64 7.47
CA ASN A 432 -23.13 9.35 6.28
C ASN A 432 -22.75 8.35 5.18
N TYR A 433 -23.74 7.67 4.60
CA TYR A 433 -23.53 6.67 3.55
C TYR A 433 -24.40 6.94 2.33
N THR A 434 -23.80 6.85 1.14
CA THR A 434 -24.48 6.89 -0.15
C THR A 434 -24.23 5.59 -0.88
N ALA A 435 -25.31 4.84 -1.15
CA ALA A 435 -25.25 3.63 -1.96
C ALA A 435 -25.21 3.99 -3.46
N ILE A 436 -24.24 3.44 -4.17
CA ILE A 436 -24.11 3.55 -5.63
C ILE A 436 -24.27 2.14 -6.20
N ASP A 437 -25.38 1.90 -6.89
CA ASP A 437 -25.71 0.57 -7.42
C ASP A 437 -26.82 0.68 -8.48
N HIS A 438 -26.87 -0.28 -9.37
CA HIS A 438 -27.93 -0.44 -10.38
C HIS A 438 -28.33 -1.92 -10.59
N HIS A 439 -28.04 -2.81 -9.65
CA HIS A 439 -28.46 -4.20 -9.71
C HIS A 439 -29.82 -4.41 -9.04
N ASN A 440 -30.50 -5.52 -9.39
CA ASN A 440 -31.74 -5.97 -8.75
C ASN A 440 -32.84 -4.88 -8.72
N GLU A 441 -33.31 -4.52 -7.53
CA GLU A 441 -34.35 -3.49 -7.31
C GLU A 441 -33.92 -2.10 -7.85
N LYS A 442 -32.61 -1.87 -8.00
CA LYS A 442 -32.02 -0.63 -8.51
C LYS A 442 -31.72 -0.65 -10.01
N GLN A 443 -32.17 -1.66 -10.77
CA GLN A 443 -31.95 -1.78 -12.24
C GLN A 443 -32.45 -0.61 -13.10
N HIS A 444 -33.28 0.27 -12.53
CA HIS A 444 -33.76 1.48 -13.19
C HIS A 444 -32.77 2.66 -13.06
N ASN A 445 -31.73 2.52 -12.23
CA ASN A 445 -30.67 3.50 -12.11
C ASN A 445 -29.72 3.45 -13.31
N LYS A 446 -28.99 4.55 -13.49
CA LYS A 446 -27.79 4.58 -14.35
C LYS A 446 -26.73 3.62 -13.83
N SER A 447 -25.80 3.20 -14.69
CA SER A 447 -24.70 2.31 -14.26
C SER A 447 -23.88 2.93 -13.12
N SER A 448 -23.16 2.13 -12.34
CA SER A 448 -22.37 2.67 -11.22
C SER A 448 -21.30 3.63 -11.72
N LEU A 449 -20.69 3.36 -12.88
CA LEU A 449 -19.74 4.26 -13.52
C LEU A 449 -20.36 5.61 -13.91
N GLU A 450 -21.59 5.62 -14.44
CA GLU A 450 -22.32 6.86 -14.73
C GLU A 450 -22.68 7.65 -13.47
N GLN A 451 -23.08 6.97 -12.41
CA GLN A 451 -23.37 7.61 -11.11
C GLN A 451 -22.12 8.26 -10.52
N ILE A 452 -20.97 7.56 -10.55
CA ILE A 452 -19.69 8.11 -10.11
C ILE A 452 -19.26 9.30 -10.98
N ALA A 453 -19.39 9.20 -12.30
CA ALA A 453 -19.07 10.33 -13.19
C ALA A 453 -19.88 11.59 -12.84
N LYS A 454 -21.17 11.41 -12.51
CA LYS A 454 -22.04 12.50 -12.01
C LYS A 454 -21.55 13.08 -10.68
N ILE A 455 -21.19 12.23 -9.71
CA ILE A 455 -20.64 12.67 -8.40
C ILE A 455 -19.35 13.47 -8.57
N LEU A 456 -18.50 13.05 -9.52
CA LEU A 456 -17.25 13.73 -9.81
C LEU A 456 -17.42 14.96 -10.72
N ASN A 457 -18.62 15.17 -11.27
CA ASN A 457 -18.94 16.19 -12.26
C ASN A 457 -18.03 16.11 -13.51
N VAL A 458 -17.93 14.92 -14.09
CA VAL A 458 -17.09 14.63 -15.25
C VAL A 458 -17.87 13.92 -16.35
N GLU A 459 -17.49 14.16 -17.59
CA GLU A 459 -18.06 13.45 -18.73
C GLU A 459 -17.32 12.13 -19.00
N LEU A 460 -18.08 11.06 -19.23
CA LEU A 460 -17.52 9.80 -19.68
C LEU A 460 -17.04 9.89 -21.12
N SER A 461 -15.84 9.35 -21.37
CA SER A 461 -15.35 9.12 -22.73
C SER A 461 -16.22 8.10 -23.48
N ARG A 462 -16.13 8.04 -24.81
CA ARG A 462 -16.84 7.01 -25.61
C ARG A 462 -16.56 5.60 -25.11
N TYR A 463 -15.29 5.29 -24.81
CA TYR A 463 -14.90 4.01 -24.24
C TYR A 463 -15.61 3.71 -22.91
N GLN A 464 -15.62 4.67 -21.97
CA GLN A 464 -16.28 4.49 -20.68
C GLN A 464 -17.81 4.39 -20.79
N LYS A 465 -18.42 5.07 -21.76
CA LYS A 465 -19.84 4.88 -22.08
C LYS A 465 -20.12 3.45 -22.55
N LEU A 466 -19.23 2.88 -23.37
CA LEU A 466 -19.36 1.47 -23.79
C LEU A 466 -19.19 0.51 -22.61
N VAL A 467 -18.29 0.79 -21.66
CA VAL A 467 -18.16 -0.01 -20.43
C VAL A 467 -19.44 0.06 -19.59
N ALA A 468 -19.99 1.25 -19.35
CA ALA A 468 -21.26 1.42 -18.63
C ALA A 468 -22.44 0.70 -19.31
N LEU A 469 -22.50 0.73 -20.65
CA LEU A 469 -23.53 0.04 -21.43
C LEU A 469 -23.34 -1.48 -21.41
N ASN A 470 -22.10 -1.96 -21.40
CA ASN A 470 -21.79 -3.37 -21.24
C ASN A 470 -22.36 -3.92 -19.93
N ASP A 471 -22.23 -3.17 -18.85
CA ASP A 471 -22.70 -3.58 -17.53
C ASP A 471 -24.24 -3.52 -17.43
N SER A 472 -24.82 -2.39 -17.83
CA SER A 472 -26.28 -2.16 -17.70
C SER A 472 -27.14 -2.89 -18.74
N GLY A 473 -26.60 -3.24 -19.91
CA GLY A 473 -27.39 -3.78 -21.02
C GLY A 473 -26.62 -4.65 -22.02
N TYR A 474 -25.39 -5.03 -21.70
CA TYR A 474 -24.58 -5.97 -22.46
C TYR A 474 -24.37 -5.57 -23.94
N ILE A 475 -24.14 -6.53 -24.83
CA ILE A 475 -23.95 -6.32 -26.28
C ILE A 475 -25.12 -5.54 -26.95
N PRO A 476 -26.41 -5.81 -26.65
CA PRO A 476 -27.52 -5.03 -27.23
C PRO A 476 -27.40 -3.51 -27.00
N ALA A 477 -27.11 -3.08 -25.78
CA ALA A 477 -27.03 -1.67 -25.43
C ALA A 477 -25.84 -0.97 -26.11
N MET A 478 -24.70 -1.65 -26.22
CA MET A 478 -23.56 -1.15 -26.98
C MET A 478 -23.90 -0.98 -28.48
N ARG A 479 -24.61 -1.94 -29.08
CA ARG A 479 -25.06 -1.83 -30.49
C ARG A 479 -26.03 -0.67 -30.71
N GLU A 480 -27.00 -0.48 -29.81
CA GLU A 480 -27.95 0.63 -29.89
C GLU A 480 -27.25 1.99 -29.80
N PHE A 481 -26.18 2.09 -28.99
CA PHE A 481 -25.32 3.26 -28.90
C PHE A 481 -24.41 3.48 -30.15
N GLY A 482 -24.46 2.57 -31.13
CA GLY A 482 -23.66 2.65 -32.35
C GLY A 482 -22.21 2.21 -32.15
N ALA A 483 -21.97 1.21 -31.29
CA ALA A 483 -20.68 0.54 -31.22
C ALA A 483 -20.42 -0.31 -32.47
N THR A 484 -19.18 -0.31 -32.96
CA THR A 484 -18.73 -1.24 -34.00
C THR A 484 -18.51 -2.64 -33.41
N GLU A 485 -18.52 -3.68 -34.24
CA GLU A 485 -18.22 -5.05 -33.77
C GLU A 485 -16.83 -5.16 -33.12
N ILE A 486 -15.84 -4.40 -33.61
CA ILE A 486 -14.50 -4.32 -33.01
C ILE A 486 -14.55 -3.69 -31.61
N GLU A 487 -15.34 -2.64 -31.42
CA GLU A 487 -15.51 -2.01 -30.11
C GLU A 487 -16.19 -2.95 -29.12
N ILE A 488 -17.22 -3.69 -29.56
CA ILE A 488 -17.93 -4.68 -28.76
C ILE A 488 -16.98 -5.80 -28.35
N GLU A 489 -16.25 -6.39 -29.30
CA GLU A 489 -15.29 -7.46 -29.05
C GLU A 489 -14.21 -7.02 -28.04
N LEU A 490 -13.66 -5.82 -28.20
CA LEU A 490 -12.66 -5.27 -27.30
C LEU A 490 -13.18 -5.06 -25.88
N ILE A 491 -14.39 -4.50 -25.73
CA ILE A 491 -15.00 -4.26 -24.41
C ILE A 491 -15.29 -5.59 -23.72
N ARG A 492 -15.89 -6.54 -24.46
CA ARG A 492 -16.22 -7.87 -23.94
C ARG A 492 -14.97 -8.65 -23.55
N GLN A 493 -13.92 -8.61 -24.36
CA GLN A 493 -12.64 -9.22 -24.02
C GLN A 493 -12.09 -8.66 -22.71
N ARG A 494 -12.05 -7.33 -22.56
CA ARG A 494 -11.54 -6.68 -21.34
C ARG A 494 -12.37 -6.99 -20.10
N ASP A 495 -13.67 -7.14 -20.27
CA ASP A 495 -14.57 -7.53 -19.17
C ASP A 495 -14.31 -8.96 -18.70
N ARG A 496 -14.14 -9.89 -19.65
CA ARG A 496 -13.73 -11.26 -19.33
C ARG A 496 -12.34 -11.30 -18.66
N GLU A 497 -11.36 -10.55 -19.17
CA GLU A 497 -10.04 -10.43 -18.55
C GLU A 497 -10.13 -9.89 -17.10
N ALA A 498 -11.00 -8.90 -16.85
CA ALA A 498 -11.22 -8.35 -15.51
C ALA A 498 -11.82 -9.39 -14.54
N GLN A 499 -12.69 -10.27 -15.07
CA GLN A 499 -13.32 -11.37 -14.32
C GLN A 499 -12.43 -12.61 -14.19
N GLY A 500 -11.17 -12.53 -14.64
CA GLY A 500 -10.17 -13.60 -14.48
C GLY A 500 -10.18 -14.66 -15.59
N VAL A 501 -10.89 -14.42 -16.70
CA VAL A 501 -10.87 -15.32 -17.87
C VAL A 501 -9.47 -15.33 -18.49
N THR A 502 -8.87 -16.51 -18.58
CA THR A 502 -7.54 -16.68 -19.15
C THR A 502 -7.59 -16.96 -20.65
N LYS A 503 -6.43 -16.93 -21.32
CA LYS A 503 -6.33 -17.36 -22.73
C LYS A 503 -6.69 -18.84 -22.91
N GLU A 504 -6.41 -19.66 -21.90
CA GLU A 504 -6.78 -21.07 -21.91
C GLU A 504 -8.30 -21.23 -21.85
N ASP A 505 -8.98 -20.45 -20.99
CA ASP A 505 -10.45 -20.40 -20.92
C ASP A 505 -11.08 -19.97 -22.24
N GLU A 506 -10.48 -19.00 -22.95
CA GLU A 506 -10.95 -18.56 -24.27
C GLU A 506 -10.88 -19.69 -25.30
N ILE A 507 -9.79 -20.48 -25.31
CA ILE A 507 -9.64 -21.64 -26.19
C ILE A 507 -10.63 -22.74 -25.82
N LEU A 508 -10.77 -23.05 -24.53
CA LEU A 508 -11.72 -24.04 -24.04
C LEU A 508 -13.17 -23.63 -24.34
N ALA A 509 -13.49 -22.34 -24.29
CA ALA A 509 -14.79 -21.82 -24.68
C ALA A 509 -15.07 -22.01 -26.18
N GLU A 510 -14.07 -21.84 -27.05
CA GLU A 510 -14.20 -22.13 -28.49
C GLU A 510 -14.49 -23.60 -28.74
N ILE A 511 -13.72 -24.50 -28.12
CA ILE A 511 -13.94 -25.94 -28.21
C ILE A 511 -15.36 -26.29 -27.73
N SER A 512 -15.78 -25.74 -26.59
CA SER A 512 -17.12 -25.96 -26.03
C SER A 512 -18.22 -25.51 -27.02
N VAL A 513 -18.04 -24.36 -27.67
CA VAL A 513 -18.99 -23.85 -28.67
C VAL A 513 -19.00 -24.74 -29.92
N ASP A 514 -17.87 -25.27 -30.36
CA ASP A 514 -17.81 -26.16 -31.53
C ASP A 514 -18.47 -27.52 -31.27
N GLU A 515 -18.39 -28.02 -30.04
CA GLU A 515 -19.02 -29.28 -29.60
C GLU A 515 -20.52 -29.13 -29.23
N ARG A 516 -21.09 -27.93 -29.41
CA ARG A 516 -22.49 -27.64 -29.09
C ARG A 516 -23.47 -28.61 -29.75
N LYS A 517 -24.55 -28.93 -29.04
CA LYS A 517 -25.64 -29.79 -29.52
C LYS A 517 -26.92 -28.98 -29.65
N ASN A 518 -27.65 -29.16 -30.75
CA ASN A 518 -29.00 -28.60 -30.86
C ASN A 518 -30.01 -29.66 -30.41
N ILE A 519 -30.68 -29.40 -29.30
CA ILE A 519 -31.68 -30.29 -28.72
C ILE A 519 -33.00 -29.53 -28.69
N ASN A 520 -33.96 -29.97 -29.50
CA ASN A 520 -35.31 -29.39 -29.59
C ASN A 520 -35.33 -27.87 -29.81
N GLY A 521 -34.37 -27.32 -30.58
CA GLY A 521 -34.31 -25.89 -30.88
C GLY A 521 -33.56 -25.05 -29.85
N ILE A 522 -32.92 -25.69 -28.85
CA ILE A 522 -32.06 -25.07 -27.85
C ILE A 522 -30.63 -25.53 -28.09
N VAL A 523 -29.71 -24.58 -28.19
CA VAL A 523 -28.28 -24.89 -28.30
C VAL A 523 -27.74 -25.20 -26.90
N CYS A 524 -27.37 -26.45 -26.66
CA CYS A 524 -26.80 -26.91 -25.41
C CYS A 524 -25.28 -27.02 -25.55
N VAL A 525 -24.56 -26.41 -24.61
CA VAL A 525 -23.10 -26.42 -24.54
C VAL A 525 -22.67 -26.99 -23.19
N GLU A 526 -21.95 -28.10 -23.24
CA GLU A 526 -21.20 -28.60 -22.08
C GLU A 526 -19.88 -27.84 -22.02
N ALA A 527 -19.66 -27.09 -20.95
CA ALA A 527 -18.57 -26.16 -20.83
C ALA A 527 -17.30 -26.85 -20.33
N GLN A 528 -16.19 -26.63 -21.03
CA GLN A 528 -14.86 -27.08 -20.61
C GLN A 528 -14.11 -26.03 -19.76
N THR A 529 -14.72 -24.87 -19.54
CA THR A 529 -14.21 -23.78 -18.68
C THR A 529 -15.29 -23.34 -17.68
N PRO A 530 -14.91 -22.97 -16.43
CA PRO A 530 -15.86 -22.45 -15.45
C PRO A 530 -16.36 -21.02 -15.79
N HIS A 531 -15.82 -20.37 -16.83
CA HIS A 531 -16.13 -19.00 -17.22
C HIS A 531 -17.13 -18.94 -18.39
N PHE A 532 -18.42 -19.07 -18.08
CA PHE A 532 -19.49 -19.15 -19.09
C PHE A 532 -19.65 -17.89 -19.96
N SER A 533 -19.13 -16.73 -19.52
CA SER A 533 -19.18 -15.49 -20.30
C SER A 533 -18.41 -15.61 -21.63
N ALA A 534 -17.30 -16.35 -21.67
CA ALA A 534 -16.54 -16.59 -22.91
C ALA A 534 -17.33 -17.41 -23.94
N ILE A 535 -18.18 -18.34 -23.49
CA ILE A 535 -19.06 -19.15 -24.33
C ILE A 535 -20.29 -18.35 -24.76
N SER A 536 -20.95 -17.68 -23.80
CA SER A 536 -22.17 -16.90 -24.00
C SER A 536 -21.98 -15.78 -25.03
N ASP A 537 -20.88 -15.02 -24.94
CA ASP A 537 -20.55 -13.95 -25.88
C ASP A 537 -20.50 -14.46 -27.32
N ARG A 538 -19.84 -15.61 -27.56
CA ARG A 538 -19.70 -16.22 -28.88
C ARG A 538 -21.07 -16.66 -29.44
N LEU A 539 -21.84 -17.40 -28.64
CA LEU A 539 -23.18 -17.87 -29.06
C LEU A 539 -24.11 -16.69 -29.39
N TYR A 540 -24.06 -15.62 -28.59
CA TYR A 540 -24.86 -14.43 -28.83
C TYR A 540 -24.44 -13.73 -30.14
N LEU A 541 -23.15 -13.57 -30.40
CA LEU A 541 -22.62 -12.96 -31.63
C LEU A 541 -22.94 -13.80 -32.89
N MET A 542 -23.05 -15.13 -32.76
CA MET A 542 -23.56 -16.02 -33.80
C MET A 542 -25.08 -15.87 -34.06
N GLY A 543 -25.78 -15.04 -33.29
CA GLY A 543 -27.22 -14.83 -33.41
C GLY A 543 -28.08 -15.91 -32.74
N ILE A 544 -27.49 -16.75 -31.88
CA ILE A 544 -28.20 -17.81 -31.16
C ILE A 544 -28.92 -17.20 -29.96
N LYS A 545 -30.26 -17.29 -29.95
CA LYS A 545 -31.11 -16.64 -28.94
C LYS A 545 -31.53 -17.53 -27.79
N ASN A 546 -31.54 -18.86 -27.98
CA ASN A 546 -31.94 -19.83 -26.98
C ASN A 546 -30.80 -20.83 -26.81
N TYR A 547 -30.08 -20.73 -25.70
CA TYR A 547 -28.97 -21.62 -25.41
C TYR A 547 -28.83 -21.91 -23.92
N LEU A 548 -28.23 -23.04 -23.60
CA LEU A 548 -27.99 -23.52 -22.25
C LEU A 548 -26.52 -23.90 -22.15
N ILE A 549 -25.82 -23.34 -21.17
CA ILE A 549 -24.42 -23.65 -20.86
C ILE A 549 -24.39 -24.35 -19.52
N TYR A 550 -23.69 -25.47 -19.40
CA TYR A 550 -23.61 -26.23 -18.17
C TYR A 550 -22.29 -26.98 -18.02
N ASP A 551 -21.89 -27.27 -16.79
CA ASP A 551 -20.79 -28.17 -16.42
C ASP A 551 -21.22 -29.02 -15.20
N ASP A 552 -20.27 -29.63 -14.49
CA ASP A 552 -20.52 -30.45 -13.30
C ASP A 552 -21.00 -29.66 -12.07
N LYS A 553 -20.96 -28.32 -12.11
CA LYS A 553 -21.20 -27.42 -10.96
C LYS A 553 -22.20 -26.31 -11.23
N LYS A 554 -22.37 -25.90 -12.49
CA LYS A 554 -23.11 -24.71 -12.93
C LYS A 554 -24.00 -25.03 -14.13
N LEU A 555 -25.10 -24.32 -14.21
CA LEU A 555 -25.98 -24.32 -15.37
C LEU A 555 -26.61 -22.95 -15.51
N ILE A 556 -26.60 -22.40 -16.73
CA ILE A 556 -27.30 -21.16 -17.06
C ILE A 556 -28.00 -21.33 -18.41
N TYR A 557 -29.30 -21.08 -18.42
CA TYR A 557 -30.12 -20.96 -19.61
C TYR A 557 -30.31 -19.49 -19.98
N TYR A 558 -30.14 -19.18 -21.26
CA TYR A 558 -30.39 -17.87 -21.86
C TYR A 558 -31.43 -18.03 -22.96
N GLY A 559 -32.53 -17.28 -22.89
CA GLY A 559 -33.53 -17.31 -23.94
C GLY A 559 -34.95 -17.01 -23.49
N LYS A 560 -35.90 -17.32 -24.37
CA LYS A 560 -37.31 -17.04 -24.15
C LYS A 560 -37.93 -17.98 -23.10
N ASN A 561 -39.13 -17.63 -22.64
CA ASN A 561 -39.95 -18.46 -21.74
C ASN A 561 -39.36 -18.68 -20.33
N ILE A 562 -38.42 -17.82 -19.88
CA ILE A 562 -37.89 -17.87 -18.51
C ILE A 562 -38.97 -17.72 -17.44
N ASP A 563 -40.06 -16.98 -17.70
CA ASP A 563 -41.17 -16.81 -16.76
C ASP A 563 -41.81 -18.14 -16.35
N ILE A 564 -41.81 -19.12 -17.25
CA ILE A 564 -42.32 -20.47 -16.98
C ILE A 564 -41.37 -21.20 -16.03
N LEU A 565 -40.06 -21.08 -16.24
CA LEU A 565 -39.04 -21.64 -15.36
C LEU A 565 -39.13 -20.98 -13.97
N ILE A 566 -39.29 -19.67 -13.91
CA ILE A 566 -39.48 -18.91 -12.66
C ILE A 566 -40.69 -19.43 -11.89
N LYS A 567 -41.84 -19.61 -12.57
CA LYS A 567 -43.05 -20.18 -11.95
C LYS A 567 -42.84 -21.61 -11.46
N LYS A 568 -42.20 -22.46 -12.28
CA LYS A 568 -41.94 -23.87 -11.96
C LYS A 568 -41.01 -24.02 -10.75
N TYR A 569 -39.95 -23.21 -10.69
CA TYR A 569 -38.91 -23.29 -9.65
C TYR A 569 -39.06 -22.26 -8.53
N ALA A 570 -40.25 -21.66 -8.35
CA ALA A 570 -40.50 -20.60 -7.37
C ALA A 570 -40.05 -20.95 -5.94
N LYS A 571 -40.17 -22.23 -5.52
CA LYS A 571 -39.69 -22.69 -4.20
C LYS A 571 -38.17 -22.69 -4.07
N GLU A 572 -37.44 -23.06 -5.12
CA GLU A 572 -35.98 -23.12 -5.10
C GLU A 572 -35.35 -21.74 -5.25
N ILE A 573 -36.00 -20.83 -5.99
CA ILE A 573 -35.68 -19.40 -6.03
C ILE A 573 -35.77 -18.79 -4.63
N LYS A 574 -36.85 -19.03 -3.89
CA LYS A 574 -37.00 -18.55 -2.49
C LYS A 574 -35.92 -19.09 -1.54
N LYS A 575 -35.30 -20.23 -1.86
CA LYS A 575 -34.20 -20.82 -1.08
C LYS A 575 -32.82 -20.31 -1.51
N GLY A 576 -32.74 -19.40 -2.49
CA GLY A 576 -31.47 -18.88 -3.02
C GLY A 576 -30.62 -19.95 -3.73
N ARG A 577 -31.26 -20.98 -4.30
CA ARG A 577 -30.58 -22.04 -5.07
C ARG A 577 -30.59 -21.79 -6.58
N ILE A 578 -31.45 -20.88 -7.01
CA ILE A 578 -31.68 -20.52 -8.41
C ILE A 578 -31.80 -19.00 -8.48
N TYR A 579 -31.22 -18.42 -9.51
CA TYR A 579 -31.24 -16.99 -9.78
C TYR A 579 -31.69 -16.72 -11.23
N TYR A 580 -32.23 -15.54 -11.49
CA TYR A 580 -32.71 -15.13 -12.81
C TYR A 580 -32.60 -13.61 -12.97
N GLY A 581 -32.54 -13.12 -14.22
CA GLY A 581 -32.43 -11.69 -14.52
C GLY A 581 -32.33 -11.35 -16.00
N GLY A 582 -32.18 -10.05 -16.32
CA GLY A 582 -31.96 -9.51 -17.67
C GLY A 582 -33.24 -9.36 -18.51
N ASN A 583 -33.34 -8.28 -19.31
CA ASN A 583 -34.52 -7.95 -20.13
C ASN A 583 -34.87 -9.00 -21.21
N SER A 584 -33.92 -9.85 -21.62
CA SER A 584 -34.17 -11.02 -22.50
C SER A 584 -34.19 -12.36 -21.75
N GLY A 585 -33.89 -12.34 -20.44
CA GLY A 585 -33.96 -13.45 -19.52
C GLY A 585 -32.75 -14.40 -19.50
N PHE A 586 -32.15 -14.58 -18.33
CA PHE A 586 -31.35 -15.75 -17.98
C PHE A 586 -31.92 -16.45 -16.73
N PHE A 587 -31.69 -17.76 -16.64
CA PHE A 587 -32.09 -18.62 -15.53
C PHE A 587 -30.92 -19.53 -15.16
N GLY A 588 -30.40 -19.40 -13.95
CA GLY A 588 -29.16 -20.07 -13.53
C GLY A 588 -29.27 -20.79 -12.18
N LEU A 589 -28.46 -21.82 -12.00
CA LEU A 589 -28.30 -22.53 -10.74
C LEU A 589 -27.16 -21.91 -9.92
N THR A 590 -27.40 -21.70 -8.63
CA THR A 590 -26.35 -21.25 -7.71
C THR A 590 -25.31 -22.35 -7.52
N GLU A 591 -24.04 -22.01 -7.71
CA GLU A 591 -22.92 -22.94 -7.63
C GLU A 591 -22.90 -23.72 -6.30
N GLY A 592 -22.59 -25.02 -6.38
CA GLY A 592 -22.45 -25.91 -5.22
C GLY A 592 -23.77 -26.26 -4.50
N ARG A 593 -24.94 -25.95 -5.08
CA ARG A 593 -26.25 -26.27 -4.48
C ARG A 593 -26.88 -27.57 -4.97
N TYR A 594 -26.38 -28.13 -6.07
CA TYR A 594 -26.89 -29.35 -6.69
C TYR A 594 -25.74 -30.30 -7.04
N SER A 595 -25.99 -31.61 -7.04
CA SER A 595 -25.06 -32.62 -7.56
C SER A 595 -25.05 -32.59 -9.09
N GLN A 596 -24.00 -33.11 -9.71
CA GLN A 596 -23.90 -33.26 -11.17
C GLN A 596 -25.12 -33.97 -11.77
N GLU A 597 -25.52 -35.12 -11.21
CA GLU A 597 -26.73 -35.85 -11.64
C GLU A 597 -27.98 -34.96 -11.60
N LYS A 598 -28.10 -34.12 -10.57
CA LYS A 598 -29.24 -33.23 -10.44
C LYS A 598 -29.20 -32.07 -11.42
N ILE A 599 -28.02 -31.56 -11.75
CA ILE A 599 -27.84 -30.53 -12.78
C ILE A 599 -28.26 -31.08 -14.15
N GLU A 600 -27.87 -32.30 -14.46
CA GLU A 600 -28.28 -33.01 -15.69
C GLU A 600 -29.80 -33.21 -15.76
N GLU A 601 -30.44 -33.66 -14.68
CA GLU A 601 -31.91 -33.74 -14.62
C GLU A 601 -32.58 -32.38 -14.85
N ILE A 602 -32.06 -31.32 -14.21
CA ILE A 602 -32.60 -29.97 -14.35
C ILE A 602 -32.40 -29.45 -15.78
N LYS A 603 -31.27 -29.73 -16.42
CA LYS A 603 -31.01 -29.41 -17.84
C LYS A 603 -32.11 -29.99 -18.73
N ASP A 604 -32.36 -31.29 -18.62
CA ASP A 604 -33.37 -31.98 -19.41
C ASP A 604 -34.79 -31.47 -19.12
N GLU A 605 -35.07 -31.15 -17.86
CA GLU A 605 -36.32 -30.52 -17.45
C GLU A 605 -36.49 -29.12 -18.05
N ILE A 606 -35.45 -28.29 -18.06
CA ILE A 606 -35.48 -26.95 -18.67
C ILE A 606 -35.80 -27.08 -20.15
N ILE A 607 -35.07 -27.95 -20.87
CA ILE A 607 -35.26 -28.19 -22.31
C ILE A 607 -36.72 -28.58 -22.61
N LYS A 608 -37.29 -29.52 -21.85
CA LYS A 608 -38.69 -29.94 -21.99
C LYS A 608 -39.69 -28.82 -21.67
N THR A 609 -39.41 -28.03 -20.63
CA THR A 609 -40.34 -27.02 -20.11
C THR A 609 -40.46 -25.83 -21.08
N VAL A 610 -39.34 -25.32 -21.60
CA VAL A 610 -39.36 -24.15 -22.49
C VAL A 610 -39.85 -24.46 -23.91
N GLN A 611 -39.88 -25.75 -24.29
CA GLN A 611 -40.44 -26.25 -25.55
C GLN A 611 -41.98 -26.31 -25.55
N GLY A 612 -42.62 -26.40 -24.38
CA GLY A 612 -44.01 -26.86 -24.20
C GLY A 612 -45.14 -26.06 -24.87
N GLN A 613 -44.88 -24.99 -25.61
CA GLN A 613 -45.88 -24.27 -26.41
C GLN A 613 -45.25 -23.74 -27.71
N LYS A 614 -45.69 -24.31 -28.85
CA LYS A 614 -45.68 -23.63 -30.15
C LYS A 614 -46.90 -22.75 -30.26
#